data_AF-A0A4W5RF35-F1
#
_entry.id   AF-A0A4W5RF35-F1
#
_cell.length_a   1.000
_cell.length_b   1.000
_cell.length_c   1.000
_cell.angle_alpha   90.00
_cell.angle_beta   90.00
_cell.angle_gamma   90.00
#
_symmetry.space_group_name_H-M   'P 1'
#
loop_
_entity.id
_entity.type
_entity.pdbx_description
1 polymer ?
#
loop_
_entity_poly.entity_id
_entity_poly.type
_entity_poly.pdbx_seq_one_letter_code
_entity_poly.pdbx_strand_id
1 'polypeptide(L)'
;MDAVYAMAHALHRMHRELCYGYPGLCPKMANIDGKELLSHIRAVNFNGSAGTPVVFNENGDAPGRYDIFQYQSTNRSTREYKVIGTWTNKLH
;
A
#
# COMPACT_ATOMS: atom_id res chain seq x y z
N MET A 1 -8.45 0.21 0.64
CA MET A 1 -8.27 -0.74 -0.48
C MET A 1 -6.86 -1.28 -0.52
N ASP A 2 -5.85 -0.42 -0.65
CA ASP A 2 -4.45 -0.84 -0.84
C ASP A 2 -3.90 -1.73 0.28
N ALA A 3 -4.30 -1.53 1.54
CA ALA A 3 -3.93 -2.43 2.65
C ALA A 3 -4.42 -3.88 2.45
N VAL A 4 -5.64 -4.06 1.94
CA VAL A 4 -6.20 -5.39 1.66
C VAL A 4 -5.48 -6.03 0.47
N TYR A 5 -5.18 -5.24 -0.56
CA TYR A 5 -4.39 -5.71 -1.69
C TYR A 5 -2.96 -6.07 -1.31
N ALA A 6 -2.32 -5.35 -0.38
CA ALA A 6 -1.01 -5.72 0.13
C ALA A 6 -1.03 -7.13 0.74
N MET A 7 -2.03 -7.45 1.56
CA MET A 7 -2.21 -8.81 2.08
C MET A 7 -2.48 -9.83 0.98
N ALA A 8 -3.32 -9.50 0.00
CA ALA A 8 -3.62 -10.38 -1.13
C ALA A 8 -2.36 -10.68 -1.97
N HIS A 9 -1.55 -9.66 -2.28
CA HIS A 9 -0.28 -9.81 -3.00
C HIS A 9 0.73 -10.64 -2.20
N ALA A 10 0.82 -10.43 -0.88
CA ALA A 10 1.70 -11.21 -0.02
C ALA A 10 1.30 -12.69 0.01
N LEU A 11 0.02 -12.98 0.23
CA LEU A 11 -0.52 -14.35 0.22
C LEU A 11 -0.36 -15.01 -1.15
N HIS A 12 -0.61 -14.27 -2.24
CA HIS A 12 -0.42 -14.78 -3.59
C HIS A 12 1.05 -15.15 -3.87
N ARG A 13 1.99 -14.31 -3.43
CA ARG A 13 3.42 -14.61 -3.57
C ARG A 13 3.82 -15.84 -2.75
N MET A 14 3.43 -15.88 -1.47
CA MET A 14 3.67 -17.03 -0.59
C MET A 14 3.10 -18.32 -1.19
N HIS A 15 1.89 -18.27 -1.75
CA HIS A 15 1.26 -19.40 -2.43
C HIS A 15 2.05 -19.89 -3.64
N ARG A 16 2.52 -18.98 -4.49
CA ARG A 16 3.35 -19.37 -5.64
C ARG A 16 4.65 -20.06 -5.21
N GLU A 17 5.26 -19.61 -4.11
CA GLU A 17 6.52 -20.15 -3.60
C GLU A 17 6.33 -21.50 -2.86
N LEU A 18 5.24 -21.68 -2.10
CA LEU A 18 5.02 -22.88 -1.31
C LEU A 18 4.25 -23.97 -2.05
N CYS A 19 3.33 -23.58 -2.93
CA CYS A 19 2.33 -24.47 -3.52
C CYS A 19 2.52 -24.73 -5.02
N TYR A 20 3.44 -24.05 -5.72
CA TYR A 20 3.85 -24.35 -7.11
C TYR A 20 2.73 -24.63 -8.12
N GLY A 21 1.63 -23.86 -8.08
CA GLY A 21 0.50 -24.01 -9.01
C GLY A 21 -0.65 -24.89 -8.50
N TYR A 22 -0.62 -25.32 -7.24
CA TYR A 22 -1.74 -25.99 -6.59
C TYR A 22 -3.01 -25.11 -6.60
N PRO A 23 -4.18 -25.63 -7.00
CA PRO A 23 -5.42 -24.87 -6.96
C PRO A 23 -5.90 -24.67 -5.51
N GLY A 24 -6.20 -23.42 -5.13
CA GLY A 24 -6.58 -23.09 -3.75
C GLY A 24 -5.42 -23.25 -2.76
N LEU A 25 -5.71 -23.42 -1.47
CA LEU A 25 -4.67 -23.57 -0.44
C LEU A 25 -4.09 -24.98 -0.42
N CYS A 26 -2.77 -25.10 -0.47
CA CYS A 26 -2.07 -26.37 -0.27
C CYS A 26 -1.79 -26.63 1.24
N PRO A 27 -1.47 -27.88 1.65
CA PRO A 27 -1.22 -28.20 3.06
C PRO A 27 -0.13 -27.34 3.74
N LYS A 28 0.87 -26.86 3.00
CA LYS A 28 1.91 -25.96 3.51
C LYS A 28 1.39 -24.57 3.91
N MET A 29 0.22 -24.17 3.40
CA MET A 29 -0.44 -22.91 3.75
C MET A 29 -1.70 -23.12 4.61
N ALA A 30 -1.97 -24.34 5.07
CA ALA A 30 -3.12 -24.60 5.94
C ALA A 30 -2.94 -23.93 7.32
N ASN A 31 -1.71 -23.89 7.82
CA ASN A 31 -1.31 -23.18 9.04
C ASN A 31 -0.12 -22.28 8.71
N ILE A 32 -0.39 -21.00 8.44
CA ILE A 32 0.63 -20.04 8.04
C ILE A 32 1.44 -19.59 9.26
N ASP A 33 2.78 -19.64 9.17
CA ASP A 33 3.65 -18.96 10.14
C ASP A 33 3.58 -17.45 9.90
N GLY A 34 3.20 -16.69 10.93
CA GLY A 34 3.12 -15.24 10.88
C GLY A 34 4.45 -14.55 10.54
N LYS A 35 5.60 -15.13 10.91
CA LYS A 35 6.92 -14.59 10.55
C LYS A 35 7.22 -14.74 9.07
N GLU A 36 6.87 -15.90 8.51
CA GLU A 36 7.01 -16.17 7.07
C GLU A 36 6.08 -15.23 6.29
N LEU A 37 4.80 -15.13 6.69
CA LEU A 37 3.85 -14.21 6.08
C LEU A 37 4.31 -12.74 6.17
N LEU A 38 4.84 -12.32 7.31
CA LEU A 38 5.39 -10.97 7.49
C LEU A 38 6.52 -10.68 6.50
N SER A 39 7.37 -11.67 6.21
CA SER A 39 8.44 -11.51 5.21
C SER A 39 7.87 -11.25 3.80
N HIS A 40 6.78 -11.93 3.43
CA HIS A 40 6.09 -11.69 2.16
C HIS A 40 5.37 -10.34 2.14
N ILE A 41 4.74 -9.93 3.25
CA ILE A 41 4.09 -8.62 3.39
C ILE A 41 5.11 -7.51 3.19
N ARG A 42 6.29 -7.57 3.85
CA ARG A 42 7.33 -6.55 3.73
C ARG A 42 7.92 -6.46 2.31
N ALA A 43 7.84 -7.54 1.54
CA ALA A 43 8.39 -7.62 0.20
C ALA A 43 7.36 -7.36 -0.92
N VAL A 44 6.16 -6.85 -0.60
CA VAL A 44 5.18 -6.49 -1.64
C VAL A 44 5.64 -5.26 -2.42
N ASN A 45 5.34 -5.27 -3.72
CA ASN A 45 5.55 -4.15 -4.62
C ASN A 45 4.50 -4.22 -5.73
N PHE A 46 3.52 -3.33 -5.68
CA PHE A 46 2.44 -3.26 -6.67
C PHE A 46 1.91 -1.82 -6.80
N ASN A 47 1.18 -1.53 -7.88
CA ASN A 47 0.50 -0.25 -8.02
C ASN A 47 -0.84 -0.28 -7.28
N GLY A 48 -1.02 0.63 -6.34
CA GLY A 48 -2.26 0.81 -5.60
C GLY A 48 -3.38 1.40 -6.45
N SER A 49 -4.55 1.51 -5.85
CA SER A 49 -5.79 1.99 -6.50
C SER A 49 -5.67 3.39 -7.12
N ALA A 50 -4.82 4.26 -6.55
CA ALA A 50 -4.54 5.59 -7.08
C ALA A 50 -3.42 5.63 -8.14
N GLY A 51 -2.95 4.46 -8.61
CA GLY A 51 -1.82 4.35 -9.55
C GLY A 51 -0.45 4.57 -8.92
N THR A 52 -0.39 4.64 -7.58
CA THR A 52 0.84 4.91 -6.83
C THR A 52 1.45 3.62 -6.28
N PRO A 53 2.77 3.44 -6.31
CA PRO A 53 3.41 2.23 -5.80
C PRO A 53 3.18 2.07 -4.29
N VAL A 54 2.73 0.87 -3.90
CA VAL A 54 2.63 0.39 -2.53
C VAL A 54 3.83 -0.50 -2.28
N VAL A 55 4.75 0.00 -1.46
CA VAL A 55 5.99 -0.65 -1.04
C VAL A 55 6.22 -0.36 0.43
N PHE A 56 7.01 -1.19 1.11
CA PHE A 56 7.39 -0.97 2.50
C PHE A 56 8.91 -0.78 2.62
N ASN A 57 9.32 0.11 3.51
CA ASN A 57 10.72 0.24 3.91
C ASN A 57 11.12 -0.87 4.92
N GLU A 58 12.36 -0.84 5.41
CA GLU A 58 12.88 -1.81 6.38
C GLU A 58 12.09 -1.88 7.69
N ASN A 59 11.45 -0.78 8.09
CA ASN A 59 10.61 -0.70 9.28
C ASN A 59 9.19 -1.23 9.03
N GLY A 60 8.77 -1.36 7.76
CA GLY A 60 7.41 -1.73 7.38
C GLY A 60 6.51 -0.54 7.03
N ASP A 61 7.06 0.68 6.91
CA ASP A 61 6.28 1.88 6.59
C ASP A 61 6.16 2.07 5.09
N ALA A 62 4.98 2.51 4.66
CA ALA A 62 4.76 2.96 3.29
C ALA A 62 5.26 4.40 3.09
N PRO A 63 5.69 4.79 1.86
CA PRO A 63 6.08 6.16 1.57
C PRO A 63 4.97 7.16 1.86
N GLY A 64 5.29 8.21 2.62
CA GLY A 64 4.35 9.29 2.93
C GLY A 64 4.02 10.13 1.70
N ARG A 65 2.74 10.47 1.55
CA ARG A 65 2.22 11.36 0.50
C ARG A 65 1.17 12.26 1.11
N TYR A 66 1.33 13.56 0.90
CA TYR A 66 0.42 14.55 1.46
C TYR A 66 0.01 15.56 0.40
N ASP A 67 -1.26 15.91 0.40
CA ASP A 67 -1.76 17.09 -0.27
C ASP A 67 -1.70 18.26 0.72
N ILE A 68 -1.11 19.37 0.31
CA ILE A 68 -1.02 20.59 1.10
C ILE A 68 -2.23 21.45 0.76
N PHE A 69 -3.09 21.67 1.76
CA PHE A 69 -4.28 22.48 1.60
C PHE A 69 -4.10 23.88 2.19
N GLN A 70 -4.63 24.88 1.50
CA GLN A 70 -4.82 26.22 2.03
C GLN A 70 -6.31 26.53 2.12
N TYR A 71 -6.74 27.03 3.27
CA TYR A 71 -8.08 27.57 3.43
C TYR A 71 -8.17 28.94 2.76
N GLN A 72 -9.06 29.09 1.78
CA GLN A 72 -9.21 30.31 0.99
C GLN A 72 -10.65 30.81 1.02
N SER A 73 -10.82 32.14 1.01
CA SER A 73 -12.11 32.79 0.77
C SER A 73 -12.05 33.43 -0.61
N THR A 74 -12.94 33.04 -1.51
CA THR A 74 -13.08 33.72 -2.80
C THR A 74 -13.96 34.96 -2.65
N ASN A 75 -13.88 35.90 -3.60
CA ASN A 75 -14.68 37.15 -3.62
C ASN A 75 -16.21 36.93 -3.58
N ARG A 76 -16.70 35.69 -3.66
CA ARG A 76 -18.11 35.32 -3.66
C ARG A 76 -18.61 34.70 -2.35
N SER A 77 -18.02 35.07 -1.20
CA SER A 77 -18.36 34.54 0.15
C SER A 77 -18.18 33.02 0.32
N THR A 78 -17.64 32.31 -0.68
CA THR A 78 -17.37 30.88 -0.63
C THR A 78 -16.02 30.64 0.04
N ARG A 79 -16.01 29.82 1.09
CA ARG A 79 -14.80 29.40 1.79
C ARG A 79 -14.54 27.93 1.53
N GLU A 80 -13.36 27.59 1.06
CA GLU A 80 -13.00 26.22 0.68
C GLU A 80 -11.53 25.91 0.99
N TYR A 81 -11.22 24.63 1.13
CA TYR A 81 -9.84 24.15 1.14
C TYR A 81 -9.42 23.88 -0.30
N LYS A 82 -8.40 24.60 -0.77
CA LYS A 82 -7.75 24.33 -2.05
C LYS A 82 -6.44 23.61 -1.86
N VAL A 83 -6.20 22.59 -2.68
CA VAL A 83 -4.88 22.01 -2.82
C VAL A 83 -3.96 23.07 -3.43
N ILE A 84 -2.87 23.40 -2.74
CA ILE A 84 -1.86 24.35 -3.18
C ILE A 84 -0.50 23.70 -3.49
N GLY A 85 -0.38 22.40 -3.19
CA GLY A 85 0.84 21.65 -3.46
C GLY A 85 0.72 20.22 -2.97
N THR A 86 1.73 19.43 -3.25
CA THR A 86 1.85 18.04 -2.79
C THR A 86 3.25 17.79 -2.24
N TRP A 87 3.38 16.83 -1.34
CA TRP A 87 4.66 16.37 -0.82
C TRP A 87 4.77 14.86 -1.00
N THR A 88 5.86 14.40 -1.62
CA THR A 88 6.15 12.98 -1.83
C THR A 88 7.65 12.70 -1.60
N ASN A 89 8.04 12.31 -0.38
CA ASN A 89 9.41 11.95 0.01
C ASN A 89 10.54 12.99 -0.25
N LYS A 90 10.25 14.09 -0.96
CA LYS A 90 11.08 15.29 -1.20
C LYS A 90 10.13 16.48 -1.38
N LEU A 91 10.51 17.66 -0.87
CA LEU A 91 9.83 18.92 -1.18
C LEU A 91 10.21 19.30 -2.62
N HIS A 92 9.22 19.58 -3.46
CA HIS A 92 9.40 20.28 -4.73
C HIS A 92 8.89 21.71 -4.60
#